data_AF-A0A352PJW6-F1
#
_entry.id   AF-A0A352PJW6-F1
#
_cell.length_a   1.000
_cell.length_b   1.000
_cell.length_c   1.000
_cell.angle_alpha   90.00
_cell.angle_beta   90.00
_cell.angle_gamma   90.00
#
_symmetry.space_group_name_H-M   'P 1'
#
loop_
_entity.id
_entity.type
_entity.pdbx_description
1 polymer ?
#
loop_
_entity_poly.entity_id
_entity_poly.type
_entity_poly.pdbx_seq_one_letter_code
_entity_poly.pdbx_strand_id
1 'polypeptide(L)' 'DIDANGILNVKATDKATSKSQNITITSSTGLSKDEIENMKRDAETHADEDKK' A
#
# COMPACT_ATOMS: atom_id res chain seq x y z
N ASP A 1 -0.09 -6.86 10.75
CA ASP A 1 1.15 -6.06 10.79
C ASP A 1 1.48 -5.51 9.42
N ILE A 2 1.66 -4.19 9.29
CA ILE A 2 2.14 -3.55 8.06
C ILE A 2 3.64 -3.34 8.23
N ASP A 3 4.45 -3.86 7.31
CA ASP A 3 5.90 -3.62 7.32
C ASP A 3 6.26 -2.27 6.66
N ALA A 4 7.52 -1.84 6.80
CA ALA A 4 8.01 -0.59 6.22
C ALA A 4 7.98 -0.57 4.68
N ASN A 5 7.79 -1.73 4.04
CA ASN A 5 7.62 -1.88 2.59
C ASN A 5 6.14 -1.89 2.18
N GLY A 6 5.23 -1.68 3.12
CA GLY A 6 3.78 -1.68 2.90
C GLY A 6 3.16 -3.08 2.85
N ILE A 7 3.91 -4.16 3.05
CA ILE A 7 3.39 -5.53 3.07
C ILE A 7 2.56 -5.72 4.34
N LEU A 8 1.26 -5.95 4.14
CA LEU A 8 0.31 -6.21 5.20
C LEU A 8 0.26 -7.72 5.49
N ASN A 9 0.81 -8.11 6.62
CA ASN A 9 0.68 -9.46 7.16
C ASN A 9 -0.60 -9.54 7.99
N VAL A 10 -1.59 -10.29 7.50
CA VAL A 10 -2.83 -10.57 8.22
C VAL A 10 -2.74 -11.97 8.81
N LYS A 11 -2.77 -12.06 10.14
CA LYS A 11 -2.92 -13.33 10.85
C LYS A 11 -4.40 -13.53 11.15
N ALA A 12 -5.04 -14.44 10.42
CA ALA A 12 -6.40 -14.85 10.71
C ALA A 12 -6.36 -16.11 11.59
N THR A 13 -6.84 -16.01 12.83
CA THR A 13 -6.97 -17.17 13.72
C THR A 13 -8.44 -17.50 13.90
N ASP A 14 -8.83 -18.69 13.47
CA ASP A 14 -10.15 -19.25 13.73
C ASP A 14 -10.25 -19.61 15.23
N LYS A 15 -11.15 -18.91 15.94
CA LYS A 15 -11.35 -19.07 17.39
C LYS A 15 -12.04 -20.37 17.77
N ALA A 16 -12.75 -21.03 16.85
CA ALA A 16 -13.44 -22.29 17.13
C ALA A 16 -12.51 -23.50 16.98
N THR A 17 -11.56 -23.44 16.04
CA THR A 17 -10.66 -24.56 15.73
C THR A 17 -9.22 -24.35 16.18
N SER A 18 -8.88 -23.17 16.72
CA SER A 18 -7.51 -22.73 17.04
C SER A 18 -6.54 -22.79 15.85
N LYS A 19 -7.06 -22.87 14.61
CA LYS A 19 -6.23 -22.87 13.41
C LYS A 19 -5.88 -21.44 13.02
N SER A 20 -4.59 -21.15 12.96
CA SER A 20 -4.06 -19.90 12.43
C SER A 20 -3.69 -20.06 10.96
N GLN A 21 -4.18 -19.18 10.09
CA GLN A 21 -3.68 -19.00 8.73
C GLN A 21 -2.99 -17.65 8.61
N ASN A 22 -1.78 -17.66 8.07
CA ASN A 22 -1.00 -16.46 7.81
C ASN A 22 -1.22 -16.04 6.37
N ILE A 23 -1.92 -14.92 6.16
CA ILE A 23 -2.16 -14.34 4.85
C ILE A 23 -1.24 -13.14 4.73
N THR A 24 -0.19 -13.28 3.92
CA THR A 24 0.68 -12.16 3.58
C THR A 24 0.10 -11.44 2.38
N ILE A 25 -0.53 -10.30 2.62
CA ILE A 25 -0.93 -9.36 1.58
C ILE A 25 0.32 -8.56 1.25
N THR A 26 1.11 -9.08 0.30
CA THR A 26 2.11 -8.23 -0.37
C THR A 26 1.34 -7.09 -0.98
N SER A 27 1.63 -5.86 -0.53
CA SER A 27 1.21 -4.68 -1.24
C SER A 27 1.93 -4.74 -2.57
N SER A 28 1.30 -5.38 -3.56
CA SER A 28 1.41 -4.95 -4.94
C SER A 28 0.87 -3.52 -4.91
N THR A 29 1.71 -2.59 -4.45
CA THR A 29 1.54 -1.16 -4.64
C THR A 29 1.34 -1.04 -6.13
N GLY A 30 0.08 -1.02 -6.55
CA GLY A 30 -0.37 -1.33 -7.90
C GLY A 30 -0.09 -0.20 -8.88
N LEU A 31 0.93 0.59 -8.60
CA LEU A 31 1.44 1.63 -9.44
C LEU A 31 2.80 1.16 -9.92
N SER A 32 2.87 0.92 -11.22
CA SER A 32 4.14 0.81 -11.94
C SER A 32 4.98 2.06 -11.67
N LYS A 33 6.31 1.96 -11.79
CA LYS A 33 7.20 3.11 -11.57
C LYS A 33 6.80 4.33 -12.43
N ASP A 34 6.24 4.07 -13.60
CA ASP A 34 5.74 5.09 -14.51
C ASP A 34 4.51 5.83 -13.96
N GLU A 35 3.59 5.11 -13.31
CA GLU A 35 2.43 5.72 -12.63
C GLU A 35 2.87 6.56 -11.42
N ILE A 36 3.89 6.12 -10.67
CA ILE A 36 4.45 6.90 -9.55
C ILE A 36 5.04 8.22 -10.04
N GLU A 37 5.84 8.19 -11.11
CA GLU A 37 6.46 9.39 -11.67
C GLU A 37 5.43 10.35 -12.27
N ASN A 38 4.38 9.82 -12.91
CA ASN A 38 3.33 10.66 -13.47
C ASN A 38 2.50 11.32 -12.36
N MET A 39 2.14 10.57 -11.30
CA MET A 39 1.45 11.13 -10.13
C MET A 39 2.29 12.18 -9.41
N LYS A 40 3.61 12.02 -9.37
CA LYS A 40 4.52 13.00 -8.76
C LYS A 40 4.55 14.30 -9.55
N ARG A 41 4.59 14.22 -10.88
CA ARG A 41 4.54 15.39 -11.77
C ARG A 41 3.21 16.13 -11.71
N ASP A 42 2.11 15.38 -11.66
CA ASP A 42 0.76 15.95 -11.53
C ASP A 42 0.62 16.65 -10.16
N ALA A 43 1.14 16.05 -9.09
CA ALA A 43 1.14 16.65 -7.76
C ALA A 43 2.00 17.93 -7.69
N GLU A 44 3.18 17.96 -8.31
CA GLU A 44 4.02 19.17 -8.39
C GLU A 44 3.34 20.29 -9.17
N THR A 45 2.68 19.96 -10.29
CA THR A 45 1.98 20.94 -11.13
C THR A 45 0.80 21.58 -10.39
N HIS A 46 0.02 20.79 -9.64
CA HIS A 46 -1.10 21.32 -8.86
C HIS A 46 -0.66 22.01 -7.56
N ALA A 47 0.47 21.64 -6.96
CA ALA A 47 1.01 22.32 -5.79
C ALA A 47 1.43 23.77 -6.09
N ASP A 48 1.84 24.07 -7.34
CA ASP A 48 2.13 25.43 -7.78
C ASP A 48 0.88 26.22 -8.14
N GLU A 49 -0.22 25.55 -8.54
CA GLU A 49 -1.53 26.19 -8.71
C GLU A 49 -2.15 26.60 -7.36
N ASP A 50 -2.03 25.77 -6.32
CA ASP A 50 -2.51 26.07 -4.97
C ASP A 50 -1.73 27.20 -4.27
N LYS A 51 -0.52 27.54 -4.75
CA LYS A 51 0.31 28.64 -4.21
C LYS A 51 -0.05 30.01 -4.77
N LYS A 52 -0.88 30.09 -5.82
CA LYS A 52 -1.19 31.32 -6.55
C LYS A 52 -2.37 32.08 -5.97
#